data_AF-A0A9P8BDN3-F1
#
_entry.id   AF-A0A9P8BDN3-F1
#
_cell.length_a   1.000
_cell.length_b   1.000
_cell.length_c   1.000
_cell.angle_alpha   90.00
_cell.angle_beta   90.00
_cell.angle_gamma   90.00
#
_symmetry.space_group_name_H-M   'P 1'
#
loop_
_entity.id
_entity.type
_entity.pdbx_description
1 polymer ?
#
loop_
_entity_poly.entity_id
_entity_poly.type
_entity_poly.pdbx_seq_one_letter_code
_entity_poly.pdbx_strand_id
1 'polypeptide(L)'
;MDPQALTTLFGIPGFYEQQLALNLPPKLPPDQPTSPLSFHPSTPVSKYYDPPYNLSLNTTAQHIIWYPPEAFVEYPETSVGGTLHVFQGITPATILPHLNIVYSLGSPKGQSTSAEPRKCKGILVDAQGNDMLCVRKLRTCQGSKVCPHADLDMLVAPHTKASCSDISDRFRTAFLNEKGLATSCHELYDKTIAFFSSLTQGCLHRHSIETEFTPEEREAKTLAQARVLEIRRGQKIDEGLCEGRLKLMEDAFGGYYIQCEHYPPESVRDHRISGSLQESDTNHLIAPFDNDQEALDAIEEKARSCGYGGLTACPYTTNSTSKRVICPYTHVNPPTLHRIPCAAKFIMYIPLDLNICPNVAILCQHEHPHPIPTPSKTPPAVACAILDTLLSMGSDVATLTPRRFMQHPVTRAMLRK
;
A
#
# COMPACT_ATOMS: atom_id res chain seq x y z
N MET A 1 22.50 -15.08 9.01
CA MET A 1 22.07 -13.66 8.91
C MET A 1 22.04 -13.09 10.32
N ASP A 2 22.47 -11.85 10.50
CA ASP A 2 22.41 -11.12 11.77
C ASP A 2 20.93 -10.89 12.18
N PRO A 3 20.49 -11.33 13.37
CA PRO A 3 19.15 -11.09 13.91
C PRO A 3 18.71 -9.61 13.91
N GLN A 4 19.66 -8.68 14.01
CA GLN A 4 19.39 -7.24 13.98
C GLN A 4 18.96 -6.76 12.57
N ALA A 5 19.45 -7.41 11.51
CA ALA A 5 19.07 -7.08 10.13
C ALA A 5 17.60 -7.48 9.83
N LEU A 6 17.13 -8.60 10.39
CA LEU A 6 15.74 -9.06 10.23
C LEU A 6 14.74 -8.18 10.99
N THR A 7 15.12 -7.72 12.18
CA THR A 7 14.32 -6.78 12.98
C THR A 7 14.05 -5.47 12.23
N THR A 8 15.04 -5.01 11.47
CA THR A 8 14.98 -3.77 10.67
C THR A 8 14.10 -3.93 9.43
N LEU A 9 14.07 -5.12 8.81
CA LEU A 9 13.26 -5.39 7.60
C LEU A 9 11.76 -5.45 7.86
N PHE A 10 11.33 -5.95 9.02
CA PHE A 10 9.91 -6.16 9.32
C PHE A 10 9.32 -5.19 10.34
N GLY A 11 10.13 -4.31 10.93
CA GLY A 11 9.65 -3.25 11.83
C GLY A 11 8.98 -3.76 13.11
N ILE A 12 9.39 -4.95 13.59
CA ILE A 12 8.92 -5.54 14.85
C ILE A 12 10.11 -5.63 15.82
N PRO A 13 10.37 -4.59 16.65
CA PRO A 13 11.44 -4.63 17.64
C PRO A 13 11.20 -5.77 18.65
N GLY A 14 12.20 -6.62 18.88
CA GLY A 14 12.21 -7.64 19.94
C GLY A 14 11.48 -8.96 19.66
N PHE A 15 10.69 -9.06 18.59
CA PHE A 15 9.98 -10.32 18.25
C PHE A 15 10.94 -11.44 17.84
N TYR A 16 11.95 -11.10 17.02
CA TYR A 16 12.94 -12.07 16.55
C TYR A 16 13.91 -12.50 17.66
N GLU A 17 14.33 -11.59 18.53
CA GLU A 17 15.21 -11.90 19.67
C GLU A 17 14.50 -12.80 20.70
N GLN A 18 13.21 -12.60 20.95
CA GLN A 18 12.41 -13.51 21.80
C GLN A 18 12.17 -14.88 21.15
N GLN A 19 11.93 -14.96 19.84
CA GLN A 19 11.78 -16.25 19.14
C GLN A 19 13.11 -17.01 19.03
N LEU A 20 14.22 -16.34 18.71
CA LEU A 20 15.56 -16.95 18.63
C LEU A 20 16.07 -17.42 19.99
N ALA A 21 15.72 -16.74 21.08
CA ALA A 21 16.10 -17.14 22.44
C ALA A 21 15.26 -18.31 23.00
N LEU A 22 14.03 -18.51 22.50
CA LEU A 22 13.10 -19.50 23.05
C LEU A 22 12.90 -20.75 22.19
N ASN A 23 13.24 -20.75 20.90
CA ASN A 23 13.11 -21.94 20.04
C ASN A 23 14.11 -21.94 18.87
N LEU A 24 15.32 -22.48 19.11
CA LEU A 24 15.98 -23.23 18.04
C LEU A 24 15.46 -24.67 18.15
N PRO A 25 14.55 -25.13 17.25
CA PRO A 25 14.22 -26.54 17.23
C PRO A 25 15.48 -27.35 16.93
N PRO A 26 15.65 -28.55 17.51
CA PRO A 26 16.66 -29.48 17.03
C PRO A 26 16.47 -29.66 15.53
N LYS A 27 17.57 -29.71 14.76
CA LYS A 27 17.56 -30.03 13.32
C LYS A 27 16.59 -31.19 13.09
N LEU A 28 15.44 -30.89 12.49
CA LEU A 28 14.50 -31.92 12.08
C LEU A 28 15.22 -32.84 11.09
N PRO A 29 15.08 -34.16 11.20
CA PRO A 29 15.62 -35.09 10.21
C PRO A 29 15.05 -34.74 8.83
N PRO A 30 15.86 -34.89 7.76
CA PRO A 30 15.54 -34.38 6.42
C PRO A 30 14.29 -34.98 5.74
N ASP A 31 13.63 -35.97 6.36
CA ASP A 31 12.61 -36.80 5.71
C ASP A 31 11.21 -36.72 6.33
N GLN A 32 10.92 -35.79 7.26
CA GLN A 32 9.54 -35.57 7.69
C GLN A 32 8.83 -34.56 6.78
N PRO A 33 7.79 -34.95 6.02
CA PRO A 33 6.97 -34.00 5.30
C PRO A 33 6.29 -33.09 6.32
N THR A 34 6.70 -31.82 6.35
CA THR A 34 5.99 -30.78 7.09
C THR A 34 4.57 -30.70 6.55
N SER A 35 3.59 -30.93 7.43
CA SER A 35 2.18 -30.72 7.13
C SER A 35 1.99 -29.36 6.44
N PRO A 36 1.16 -29.28 5.39
CA PRO A 36 1.00 -28.05 4.62
C PRO A 36 0.55 -26.92 5.55
N LEU A 37 1.29 -25.81 5.51
CA LEU A 37 0.91 -24.59 6.20
C LEU A 37 -0.31 -24.01 5.49
N SER A 38 -1.50 -24.32 6.00
CA SER A 38 -2.75 -23.68 5.57
C SER A 38 -2.79 -22.26 6.15
N PHE A 39 -2.46 -21.25 5.35
CA PHE A 39 -2.58 -19.83 5.70
C PHE A 39 -4.00 -19.29 5.51
N HIS A 40 -5.02 -20.12 5.70
CA HIS A 40 -6.38 -19.62 5.64
C HIS A 40 -6.74 -18.90 6.94
N PRO A 41 -7.31 -17.68 6.86
CA PRO A 41 -7.85 -17.01 8.02
C PRO A 41 -8.87 -17.94 8.70
N SER A 42 -8.81 -18.01 10.02
CA SER A 42 -9.54 -19.03 10.76
C SER A 42 -11.04 -18.81 10.65
N THR A 43 -11.78 -19.90 10.40
CA THR A 43 -13.23 -19.88 10.49
C THR A 43 -13.65 -19.67 11.95
N PRO A 44 -14.64 -18.79 12.22
CA PRO A 44 -15.11 -18.58 13.58
C PRO A 44 -15.77 -19.85 14.11
N VAL A 45 -15.54 -20.16 15.40
CA VAL A 45 -16.16 -21.32 16.07
C VAL A 45 -17.65 -21.08 16.28
N SER A 46 -18.02 -19.84 16.56
CA SER A 46 -19.43 -19.44 16.72
C SER A 46 -19.59 -17.94 16.51
N LYS A 47 -20.75 -17.54 15.97
CA LYS A 47 -21.22 -16.16 15.93
C LYS A 47 -22.51 -16.07 16.73
N TYR A 48 -22.49 -15.33 17.82
CA TYR A 48 -23.67 -15.09 18.64
C TYR A 48 -24.27 -13.72 18.33
N TYR A 49 -25.58 -13.69 18.14
CA TYR A 49 -26.40 -12.50 17.93
C TYR A 49 -27.32 -12.35 19.14
N ASP A 50 -26.79 -11.77 20.21
CA ASP A 50 -27.54 -11.46 21.44
C ASP A 50 -27.68 -9.94 21.60
N PRO A 51 -28.61 -9.44 22.46
CA PRO A 51 -28.78 -8.01 22.73
C PRO A 51 -27.45 -7.33 23.10
N PRO A 52 -27.35 -5.99 22.93
CA PRO A 52 -26.09 -5.28 23.04
C PRO A 52 -25.37 -5.58 24.37
N TYR A 53 -24.18 -6.14 24.25
CA TYR A 53 -23.35 -6.56 25.36
C TYR A 53 -22.58 -5.36 25.93
N ASN A 54 -22.78 -5.05 27.21
CA ASN A 54 -22.16 -3.90 27.87
C ASN A 54 -20.77 -4.25 28.42
N LEU A 55 -19.71 -3.88 27.67
CA LEU A 55 -18.31 -4.08 28.09
C LEU A 55 -17.88 -3.07 29.17
N SER A 56 -18.40 -1.84 29.07
CA SER A 56 -18.24 -0.77 30.06
C SER A 56 -19.42 0.20 30.01
N LEU A 57 -19.45 1.21 30.88
CA LEU A 57 -20.51 2.24 30.89
C LEU A 57 -20.73 2.90 29.53
N ASN A 58 -19.66 3.06 28.73
CA ASN A 58 -19.69 3.79 27.46
C ASN A 58 -19.26 2.91 26.27
N THR A 59 -19.28 1.58 26.43
CA THR A 59 -18.79 0.68 25.38
C THR A 59 -19.66 -0.55 25.32
N THR A 60 -20.33 -0.71 24.17
CA THR A 60 -21.20 -1.84 23.88
C THR A 60 -20.71 -2.57 22.63
N ALA A 61 -21.09 -3.85 22.53
CA ALA A 61 -20.91 -4.66 21.34
C ALA A 61 -22.26 -5.25 20.94
N GLN A 62 -22.63 -5.15 19.67
CA GLN A 62 -23.84 -5.77 19.11
C GLN A 62 -23.63 -7.24 18.72
N HIS A 63 -22.38 -7.62 18.41
CA HIS A 63 -22.04 -8.95 17.94
C HIS A 63 -20.83 -9.48 18.69
N ILE A 64 -20.82 -10.78 18.97
CA ILE A 64 -19.67 -11.46 19.58
C ILE A 64 -19.27 -12.64 18.68
N ILE A 65 -18.00 -12.69 18.32
CA ILE A 65 -17.42 -13.74 17.49
C ILE A 65 -16.30 -14.40 18.28
N TRP A 66 -16.43 -15.71 18.51
CA TRP A 66 -15.41 -16.51 19.21
C TRP A 66 -14.52 -17.24 18.22
N TYR A 67 -13.23 -17.12 18.45
CA TYR A 67 -12.19 -17.76 17.68
C TYR A 67 -11.49 -18.83 18.51
N PRO A 68 -11.17 -19.99 17.89
CA PRO A 68 -10.44 -21.06 18.57
C PRO A 68 -9.00 -20.62 18.89
N PRO A 69 -8.26 -21.41 19.69
CA PRO A 69 -6.82 -21.23 19.85
C PRO A 69 -6.10 -21.15 18.51
N GLU A 70 -5.00 -20.38 18.48
CA GLU A 70 -4.15 -20.14 17.30
C GLU A 70 -4.81 -19.41 16.13
N ALA A 71 -6.09 -19.06 16.27
CA ALA A 71 -6.80 -18.36 15.22
C ALA A 71 -6.25 -16.94 14.99
N PHE A 72 -6.23 -16.54 13.72
CA PHE A 72 -5.87 -15.19 13.33
C PHE A 72 -6.87 -14.61 12.33
N VAL A 73 -7.00 -13.28 12.38
CA VAL A 73 -7.91 -12.52 11.52
C VAL A 73 -7.19 -11.28 11.01
N GLU A 74 -7.18 -11.11 9.69
CA GLU A 74 -6.52 -10.01 9.01
C GLU A 74 -7.43 -8.78 8.90
N TYR A 75 -8.69 -9.02 8.53
CA TYR A 75 -9.74 -8.01 8.36
C TYR A 75 -10.93 -8.36 9.26
N PRO A 76 -10.86 -8.07 10.57
CA PRO A 76 -11.98 -8.34 11.46
C PRO A 76 -13.22 -7.55 11.03
N GLU A 77 -14.38 -8.20 11.12
CA GLU A 77 -15.68 -7.59 10.85
C GLU A 77 -15.91 -6.40 11.79
N THR A 78 -16.51 -5.33 11.28
CA THR A 78 -16.88 -4.15 12.06
C THR A 78 -18.39 -3.95 12.01
N SER A 79 -18.93 -3.10 12.86
CA SER A 79 -20.34 -2.70 12.81
C SER A 79 -20.53 -1.39 13.53
N VAL A 80 -21.62 -0.67 13.21
CA VAL A 80 -21.92 0.62 13.83
C VAL A 80 -22.02 0.49 15.36
N GLY A 81 -22.66 -0.56 15.87
CA GLY A 81 -22.72 -0.81 17.33
C GLY A 81 -21.66 -1.76 17.89
N GLY A 82 -20.63 -2.08 17.11
CA GLY A 82 -19.45 -2.80 17.57
C GLY A 82 -19.54 -4.32 17.43
N THR A 83 -18.50 -4.91 16.85
CA THR A 83 -18.30 -6.36 16.78
C THR A 83 -17.13 -6.74 17.69
N LEU A 84 -17.37 -7.62 18.65
CA LEU A 84 -16.38 -8.09 19.60
C LEU A 84 -15.79 -9.43 19.14
N HIS A 85 -14.50 -9.44 18.84
CA HIS A 85 -13.74 -10.63 18.48
C HIS A 85 -13.00 -11.16 19.70
N VAL A 86 -13.28 -12.38 20.14
CA VAL A 86 -12.64 -13.02 21.29
C VAL A 86 -11.78 -14.18 20.83
N PHE A 87 -10.47 -14.07 21.06
CA PHE A 87 -9.47 -15.08 20.69
C PHE A 87 -9.09 -15.88 21.92
N GLN A 88 -9.24 -17.20 21.84
CA GLN A 88 -8.99 -18.12 22.95
C GLN A 88 -7.54 -18.65 22.96
N GLY A 89 -7.09 -19.16 24.10
CA GLY A 89 -5.82 -19.90 24.21
C GLY A 89 -4.56 -19.07 23.96
N ILE A 90 -4.61 -17.76 24.18
CA ILE A 90 -3.46 -16.86 24.03
C ILE A 90 -2.52 -17.03 25.22
N THR A 91 -1.26 -17.39 24.93
CA THR A 91 -0.19 -17.46 25.93
C THR A 91 0.77 -16.27 25.77
N PRO A 92 1.63 -15.98 26.76
CA PRO A 92 2.68 -14.96 26.61
C PRO A 92 3.65 -15.20 25.43
N ALA A 93 3.79 -16.45 24.98
CA ALA A 93 4.63 -16.81 23.83
C ALA A 93 3.89 -16.71 22.48
N THR A 94 2.55 -16.61 22.50
CA THR A 94 1.73 -16.56 21.29
C THR A 94 1.74 -15.15 20.68
N ILE A 95 1.68 -15.06 19.35
CA ILE A 95 1.48 -13.79 18.64
C ILE A 95 0.13 -13.20 19.07
N LEU A 96 0.14 -11.97 19.58
CA LEU A 96 -1.09 -11.28 19.96
C LEU A 96 -1.98 -11.03 18.73
N PRO A 97 -3.30 -11.28 18.81
CA PRO A 97 -4.19 -11.23 17.64
C PRO A 97 -4.19 -9.90 16.87
N HIS A 98 -4.04 -8.77 17.58
CA HIS A 98 -4.01 -7.44 16.95
C HIS A 98 -2.81 -7.21 16.02
N LEU A 99 -1.75 -8.02 16.14
CA LEU A 99 -0.61 -7.99 15.24
C LEU A 99 -0.94 -8.58 13.87
N ASN A 100 -1.98 -9.42 13.78
CA ASN A 100 -2.46 -9.99 12.52
C ASN A 100 -3.41 -9.06 11.76
N ILE A 101 -4.00 -8.04 12.41
CA ILE A 101 -4.92 -7.11 11.74
C ILE A 101 -4.16 -6.24 10.73
N VAL A 102 -4.52 -6.31 9.46
CA VAL A 102 -3.77 -5.64 8.37
C VAL A 102 -4.40 -4.34 7.89
N TYR A 103 -5.55 -3.93 8.42
CA TYR A 103 -6.06 -2.55 8.25
C TYR A 103 -4.95 -1.53 8.55
N SER A 104 -4.98 -0.37 7.88
CA SER A 104 -4.06 0.74 8.14
C SER A 104 -4.34 1.37 9.52
N LEU A 105 -3.92 0.70 10.60
CA LEU A 105 -4.16 1.12 11.97
C LEU A 105 -3.13 2.15 12.42
N GLY A 106 -3.60 3.21 13.08
CA GLY A 106 -2.75 4.24 13.69
C GLY A 106 -3.23 4.59 15.10
N SER A 107 -2.35 5.26 15.86
CA SER A 107 -2.73 5.83 17.16
C SER A 107 -3.82 6.89 16.95
N PRO A 108 -4.83 6.96 17.84
CA PRO A 108 -5.75 8.09 17.85
C PRO A 108 -4.95 9.39 18.06
N LYS A 109 -5.34 10.46 17.36
CA LYS A 109 -4.70 11.77 17.51
C LYS A 109 -4.94 12.30 18.93
N GLY A 110 -3.88 12.76 19.60
CA GLY A 110 -3.96 13.50 20.87
C GLY A 110 -4.19 12.68 22.15
N GLN A 111 -4.04 11.35 22.12
CA GLN A 111 -4.25 10.53 23.32
C GLN A 111 -2.94 10.29 24.10
N SER A 112 -2.98 10.54 25.41
CA SER A 112 -1.92 10.17 26.36
C SER A 112 -1.74 8.64 26.38
N THR A 113 -0.49 8.19 26.41
CA THR A 113 -0.09 6.78 26.45
C THR A 113 -0.32 6.11 27.81
N SER A 114 -0.73 6.86 28.83
CA SER A 114 -1.05 6.31 30.15
C SER A 114 -2.40 5.58 30.11
N ALA A 115 -2.36 4.27 29.91
CA ALA A 115 -3.54 3.43 29.94
C ALA A 115 -3.68 2.78 31.32
N GLU A 116 -4.48 3.39 32.20
CA GLU A 116 -4.92 2.71 33.43
C GLU A 116 -5.62 1.39 33.09
N PRO A 117 -5.35 0.31 33.83
CA PRO A 117 -6.04 -0.97 33.64
C PRO A 117 -7.55 -0.82 33.75
N ARG A 118 -8.30 -1.50 32.89
CA ARG A 118 -9.78 -1.50 32.91
C ARG A 118 -10.32 -2.92 32.90
N LYS A 119 -11.44 -3.14 33.59
CA LYS A 119 -12.16 -4.41 33.54
C LYS A 119 -12.93 -4.54 32.23
N CYS A 120 -12.92 -5.74 31.65
CA CYS A 120 -13.75 -6.11 30.50
C CYS A 120 -14.89 -7.01 31.00
N LYS A 121 -16.03 -6.40 31.33
CA LYS A 121 -17.10 -7.06 32.10
C LYS A 121 -17.61 -8.32 31.40
N GLY A 122 -17.65 -9.44 32.12
CA GLY A 122 -18.27 -10.71 31.75
C GLY A 122 -17.79 -11.42 30.48
N ILE A 123 -16.75 -10.90 29.80
CA ILE A 123 -16.14 -11.54 28.62
C ILE A 123 -14.76 -12.09 28.97
N LEU A 124 -13.93 -11.28 29.59
CA LEU A 124 -12.59 -11.69 30.03
C LEU A 124 -12.66 -11.94 31.54
N VAL A 125 -12.99 -13.18 31.88
CA VAL A 125 -13.17 -13.64 33.25
C VAL A 125 -12.13 -14.69 33.63
N ASP A 126 -11.84 -14.80 34.93
CA ASP A 126 -11.04 -15.90 35.48
C ASP A 126 -11.84 -17.22 35.53
N ALA A 127 -11.22 -18.29 36.03
CA ALA A 127 -11.84 -19.59 36.20
C ALA A 127 -13.04 -19.59 37.17
N GLN A 128 -13.16 -18.57 38.03
CA GLN A 128 -14.25 -18.38 38.98
C GLN A 128 -15.35 -17.45 38.43
N GLY A 129 -15.19 -16.92 37.22
CA GLY A 129 -16.14 -16.01 36.59
C GLY A 129 -15.97 -14.53 36.97
N ASN A 130 -14.89 -14.14 37.65
CA ASN A 130 -14.65 -12.74 38.01
C ASN A 130 -14.00 -11.97 36.86
N ASP A 131 -14.41 -10.70 36.69
CA ASP A 131 -13.86 -9.80 35.69
C ASP A 131 -12.36 -9.54 35.85
N MET A 132 -11.59 -9.75 34.79
CA MET A 132 -10.15 -9.52 34.75
C MET A 132 -9.78 -8.07 34.46
N LEU A 133 -8.71 -7.58 35.11
CA LEU A 133 -8.07 -6.33 34.75
C LEU A 133 -7.30 -6.47 33.43
N CYS A 134 -7.54 -5.54 32.51
CA CYS A 134 -6.98 -5.57 31.16
C CYS A 134 -6.22 -4.27 30.85
N VAL A 135 -5.13 -4.40 30.09
CA VAL A 135 -4.54 -3.30 29.34
C VAL A 135 -5.45 -2.98 28.16
N ARG A 136 -5.88 -1.72 28.08
CA ARG A 136 -6.72 -1.23 26.99
C ARG A 136 -5.89 -0.48 25.95
N LYS A 137 -5.89 -0.94 24.70
CA LYS A 137 -5.22 -0.25 23.58
C LYS A 137 -6.26 0.21 22.56
N LEU A 138 -6.27 1.49 22.22
CA LEU A 138 -7.14 2.04 21.17
C LEU A 138 -6.31 2.30 19.90
N ARG A 139 -6.82 1.82 18.77
CA ARG A 139 -6.32 2.14 17.42
C ARG A 139 -7.48 2.61 16.55
N THR A 140 -7.14 3.37 15.50
CA THR A 140 -8.11 3.87 14.52
C THR A 140 -7.64 3.50 13.13
N CYS A 141 -8.57 3.11 12.26
CA CYS A 141 -8.25 3.00 10.84
C CYS A 141 -7.91 4.40 10.32
N GLN A 142 -6.79 4.53 9.62
CA GLN A 142 -6.32 5.80 9.07
C GLN A 142 -7.03 6.17 7.76
N GLY A 143 -7.84 5.26 7.22
CA GLY A 143 -8.54 5.35 5.95
C GLY A 143 -7.67 4.97 4.76
N SER A 144 -8.09 5.42 3.59
CA SER A 144 -7.42 5.15 2.31
C SER A 144 -7.12 6.45 1.56
N LYS A 145 -6.20 6.36 0.61
CA LYS A 145 -5.93 7.36 -0.42
C LYS A 145 -6.40 6.80 -1.76
N VAL A 146 -7.08 7.62 -2.55
CA VAL A 146 -7.61 7.24 -3.87
C VAL A 146 -7.18 8.24 -4.92
N CYS A 147 -7.06 7.80 -6.18
CA CYS A 147 -6.92 8.72 -7.30
C CYS A 147 -8.19 9.57 -7.43
N PRO A 148 -8.12 10.89 -7.67
CA PRO A 148 -9.33 11.70 -7.89
C PRO A 148 -10.03 11.39 -9.23
N HIS A 149 -9.33 10.76 -10.19
CA HIS A 149 -9.97 10.20 -11.39
C HIS A 149 -10.60 8.84 -11.15
N ALA A 150 -10.59 8.33 -9.92
CA ALA A 150 -11.35 7.14 -9.61
C ALA A 150 -12.85 7.44 -9.62
N ASP A 151 -13.65 6.44 -9.97
CA ASP A 151 -15.08 6.49 -9.71
C ASP A 151 -15.31 6.45 -8.19
N LEU A 152 -15.52 7.63 -7.61
CA LEU A 152 -15.67 7.79 -6.16
C LEU A 152 -16.92 7.08 -5.64
N ASP A 153 -17.99 6.99 -6.43
CA ASP A 153 -19.22 6.32 -6.02
C ASP A 153 -18.99 4.81 -5.91
N MET A 154 -18.21 4.24 -6.84
CA MET A 154 -17.78 2.84 -6.74
C MET A 154 -16.76 2.60 -5.61
N LEU A 155 -15.89 3.56 -5.30
CA LEU A 155 -14.84 3.38 -4.29
C LEU A 155 -15.29 3.67 -2.85
N VAL A 156 -16.28 4.53 -2.63
CA VAL A 156 -16.71 4.96 -1.29
C VAL A 156 -17.77 4.03 -0.68
N ALA A 157 -18.18 2.97 -1.39
CA ALA A 157 -19.11 1.97 -0.87
C ALA A 157 -18.66 1.50 0.53
N PRO A 158 -19.41 1.86 1.60
CA PRO A 158 -18.97 1.56 2.95
C PRO A 158 -18.98 0.06 3.18
N HIS A 159 -17.99 -0.44 3.92
CA HIS A 159 -17.91 -1.86 4.24
C HIS A 159 -17.76 -2.09 5.73
N THR A 160 -18.32 -3.22 6.17
CA THR A 160 -18.21 -3.76 7.53
C THR A 160 -17.49 -5.11 7.54
N LYS A 161 -17.22 -5.67 6.35
CA LYS A 161 -16.51 -6.93 6.16
C LYS A 161 -15.52 -6.77 5.01
N ALA A 162 -14.38 -7.41 5.14
CA ALA A 162 -13.36 -7.45 4.11
C ALA A 162 -12.56 -8.75 4.24
N SER A 163 -11.95 -9.17 3.14
CA SER A 163 -11.08 -10.33 3.08
C SER A 163 -9.94 -10.09 2.08
N CYS A 164 -8.90 -10.92 2.18
CA CYS A 164 -7.85 -10.93 1.17
C CYS A 164 -8.36 -11.37 -0.23
N SER A 165 -9.46 -12.15 -0.29
CA SER A 165 -10.10 -12.49 -1.56
C SER A 165 -10.68 -11.25 -2.22
N ASP A 166 -11.40 -10.41 -1.46
CA ASP A 166 -12.01 -9.17 -2.01
C ASP A 166 -10.96 -8.24 -2.62
N ILE A 167 -9.79 -8.16 -1.96
CA ILE A 167 -8.65 -7.37 -2.46
C ILE A 167 -8.05 -8.00 -3.71
N SER A 168 -7.90 -9.32 -3.72
CA SER A 168 -7.37 -10.07 -4.87
C SER A 168 -8.30 -9.96 -6.07
N ASP A 169 -9.61 -10.04 -5.87
CA ASP A 169 -10.64 -9.87 -6.90
C ASP A 169 -10.65 -8.46 -7.46
N ARG A 170 -10.49 -7.44 -6.59
CA ARG A 170 -10.32 -6.06 -7.04
C ARG A 170 -9.08 -5.90 -7.91
N PHE A 171 -7.92 -6.41 -7.48
CA PHE A 171 -6.70 -6.32 -8.28
C PHE A 171 -6.81 -7.09 -9.59
N ARG A 172 -7.42 -8.27 -9.57
CA ARG A 172 -7.69 -9.06 -10.77
C ARG A 172 -8.60 -8.30 -11.74
N THR A 173 -9.65 -7.66 -11.24
CA THR A 173 -10.56 -6.85 -12.06
C THR A 173 -9.82 -5.65 -12.66
N ALA A 174 -9.05 -4.91 -11.86
CA ALA A 174 -8.24 -3.78 -12.35
C ALA A 174 -7.24 -4.24 -13.43
N PHE A 175 -6.57 -5.37 -13.20
CA PHE A 175 -5.62 -5.95 -14.15
C PHE A 175 -6.28 -6.47 -15.44
N LEU A 176 -7.45 -7.10 -15.34
CA LEU A 176 -8.20 -7.56 -16.51
C LEU A 176 -8.74 -6.39 -17.32
N ASN A 177 -9.15 -5.31 -16.66
CA ASN A 177 -9.53 -4.09 -17.35
C ASN A 177 -8.33 -3.51 -18.10
N GLU A 178 -7.16 -3.45 -17.47
CA GLU A 178 -5.92 -2.98 -18.11
C GLU A 178 -5.49 -3.86 -19.30
N LYS A 179 -5.48 -5.19 -19.12
CA LYS A 179 -5.06 -6.14 -20.17
C LYS A 179 -6.08 -6.37 -21.27
N GLY A 180 -7.36 -6.32 -20.96
CA GLY A 180 -8.44 -6.44 -21.95
C GLY A 180 -8.40 -5.32 -22.99
N LEU A 181 -7.68 -4.23 -22.67
CA LEU A 181 -7.49 -3.06 -23.50
C LEU A 181 -6.12 -3.02 -24.17
N ALA A 182 -5.29 -4.07 -24.10
CA ALA A 182 -3.96 -4.12 -24.70
C ALA A 182 -4.04 -4.16 -26.24
N THR A 183 -4.42 -3.04 -26.82
CA THR A 183 -4.35 -2.74 -28.25
C THR A 183 -3.03 -2.04 -28.55
N SER A 184 -2.56 -2.09 -29.78
CA SER A 184 -1.37 -1.34 -30.20
C SER A 184 -1.50 0.16 -29.93
N CYS A 185 -2.72 0.72 -30.02
CA CYS A 185 -3.00 2.12 -29.69
C CYS A 185 -2.82 2.42 -28.19
N HIS A 186 -3.25 1.52 -27.31
CA HIS A 186 -3.05 1.66 -25.86
C HIS A 186 -1.57 1.57 -25.49
N GLU A 187 -0.83 0.61 -26.03
CA GLU A 187 0.62 0.50 -25.78
C GLU A 187 1.39 1.73 -26.29
N LEU A 188 1.03 2.25 -27.48
CA LEU A 188 1.60 3.47 -28.03
C LEU A 188 1.30 4.68 -27.13
N TYR A 189 0.06 4.80 -26.65
CA TYR A 189 -0.35 5.85 -25.72
C TYR A 189 0.46 5.80 -24.42
N ASP A 190 0.56 4.63 -23.79
CA ASP A 190 1.31 4.45 -22.53
C ASP A 190 2.79 4.78 -22.69
N LYS A 191 3.42 4.31 -23.79
CA LYS A 191 4.80 4.67 -24.13
C LYS A 191 4.95 6.18 -24.29
N THR A 192 4.01 6.81 -24.97
CA THR A 192 4.04 8.25 -25.26
C THR A 192 3.93 9.09 -24.00
N ILE A 193 2.96 8.82 -23.12
CA ILE A 193 2.82 9.55 -21.85
C ILE A 193 3.97 9.24 -20.90
N ALA A 194 4.44 7.98 -20.81
CA ALA A 194 5.59 7.64 -19.99
C ALA A 194 6.85 8.38 -20.46
N PHE A 195 7.05 8.44 -21.77
CA PHE A 195 8.12 9.20 -22.39
C PHE A 195 7.98 10.70 -22.10
N PHE A 196 6.80 11.29 -22.33
CA PHE A 196 6.52 12.70 -22.04
C PHE A 196 6.73 13.04 -20.55
N SER A 197 6.25 12.18 -19.65
CA SER A 197 6.45 12.32 -18.21
C SER A 197 7.93 12.35 -17.84
N SER A 198 8.79 11.61 -18.56
CA SER A 198 10.24 11.65 -18.39
C SER A 198 10.89 12.95 -18.87
N LEU A 199 10.24 13.70 -19.77
CA LEU A 199 10.70 14.98 -20.29
C LEU A 199 10.41 16.13 -19.34
N THR A 200 9.35 16.02 -18.52
CA THR A 200 8.98 17.06 -17.55
C THR A 200 10.04 17.31 -16.46
N GLN A 201 11.03 16.41 -16.33
CA GLN A 201 12.20 16.59 -15.46
C GLN A 201 13.32 17.42 -16.12
N GLY A 202 13.13 17.90 -17.35
CA GLY A 202 14.12 18.63 -18.14
C GLY A 202 15.13 17.73 -18.85
N CYS A 203 16.25 18.32 -19.28
CA CYS A 203 17.29 17.60 -20.02
C CYS A 203 18.23 16.78 -19.10
N LEU A 204 18.10 16.92 -17.77
CA LEU A 204 18.89 16.26 -16.72
C LEU A 204 20.41 16.54 -16.75
N HIS A 205 20.89 17.37 -17.68
CA HIS A 205 22.29 17.78 -17.73
C HIS A 205 22.62 18.80 -16.62
N ARG A 206 23.90 19.08 -16.38
CA ARG A 206 24.28 20.13 -15.42
C ARG A 206 23.98 21.53 -15.98
N HIS A 207 23.62 22.43 -15.08
CA HIS A 207 23.41 23.83 -15.37
C HIS A 207 24.69 24.43 -15.93
N SER A 208 24.59 25.03 -17.12
CA SER A 208 25.71 25.62 -17.85
C SER A 208 25.39 27.00 -18.42
N ILE A 209 24.10 27.28 -18.67
CA ILE A 209 23.60 28.50 -19.27
C ILE A 209 22.30 28.87 -18.54
N GLU A 210 22.14 30.14 -18.21
CA GLU A 210 20.91 30.67 -17.63
C GLU A 210 19.81 30.75 -18.70
N THR A 211 18.62 30.26 -18.39
CA THR A 211 17.43 30.41 -19.24
C THR A 211 16.68 31.67 -18.84
N GLU A 212 16.40 32.54 -19.79
CA GLU A 212 15.47 33.65 -19.59
C GLU A 212 14.02 33.13 -19.64
N PHE A 213 13.36 33.12 -18.48
CA PHE A 213 11.93 32.78 -18.37
C PHE A 213 11.07 34.03 -18.35
N THR A 214 9.91 33.97 -19.01
CA THR A 214 8.83 34.93 -18.79
C THR A 214 8.33 34.84 -17.34
N PRO A 215 7.65 35.87 -16.81
CA PRO A 215 7.08 35.83 -15.47
C PRO A 215 6.13 34.63 -15.27
N GLU A 216 5.30 34.34 -16.28
CA GLU A 216 4.34 33.23 -16.28
C GLU A 216 5.03 31.87 -16.24
N GLU A 217 6.07 31.67 -17.05
CA GLU A 217 6.86 30.44 -17.05
C GLU A 217 7.58 30.24 -15.71
N ARG A 218 8.09 31.31 -15.10
CA ARG A 218 8.74 31.26 -13.80
C ARG A 218 7.77 30.83 -12.71
N GLU A 219 6.55 31.35 -12.72
CA GLU A 219 5.49 30.94 -11.79
C GLU A 219 5.10 29.47 -12.00
N ALA A 220 4.86 29.05 -13.24
CA ALA A 220 4.54 27.66 -13.57
C ALA A 220 5.65 26.69 -13.14
N LYS A 221 6.91 27.05 -13.38
CA LYS A 221 8.08 26.28 -12.95
C LYS A 221 8.20 26.23 -11.43
N THR A 222 7.96 27.34 -10.73
CA THR A 222 7.97 27.38 -9.26
C THR A 222 6.91 26.44 -8.69
N LEU A 223 5.70 26.45 -9.26
CA LEU A 223 4.62 25.54 -8.87
C LEU A 223 4.97 24.07 -9.14
N ALA A 224 5.55 23.78 -10.31
CA ALA A 224 6.00 22.44 -10.67
C ALA A 224 7.11 21.94 -9.74
N GLN A 225 8.09 22.78 -9.41
CA GLN A 225 9.14 22.46 -8.44
C GLN A 225 8.58 22.23 -7.04
N ALA A 226 7.66 23.07 -6.57
CA ALA A 226 6.98 22.88 -5.28
C ALA A 226 6.26 21.53 -5.23
N ARG A 227 5.56 21.16 -6.30
CA ARG A 227 4.91 19.85 -6.44
C ARG A 227 5.92 18.70 -6.42
N VAL A 228 7.04 18.82 -7.15
CA VAL A 228 8.11 17.81 -7.13
C VAL A 228 8.71 17.65 -5.72
N LEU A 229 8.93 18.74 -5.00
CA LEU A 229 9.42 18.71 -3.62
C LEU A 229 8.43 18.03 -2.67
N GLU A 230 7.12 18.25 -2.86
CA GLU A 230 6.07 17.57 -2.11
C GLU A 230 6.09 16.05 -2.36
N ILE A 231 6.18 15.62 -3.64
CA ILE A 231 6.32 14.21 -4.02
C ILE A 231 7.56 13.59 -3.37
N ARG A 232 8.67 14.32 -3.43
CA ARG A 232 9.98 13.93 -2.90
C ARG A 232 10.07 14.05 -1.39
N ARG A 233 9.04 14.57 -0.71
CA ARG A 233 8.96 14.75 0.74
C ARG A 233 10.17 15.50 1.31
N GLY A 234 10.58 16.55 0.60
CA GLY A 234 11.74 17.37 1.00
C GLY A 234 13.11 16.73 0.74
N GLN A 235 13.20 15.62 -0.01
CA GLN A 235 14.50 15.24 -0.59
C GLN A 235 14.95 16.37 -1.51
N LYS A 236 16.16 16.87 -1.25
CA LYS A 236 16.76 17.95 -2.02
C LYS A 236 16.82 17.55 -3.49
N ILE A 237 16.33 18.44 -4.35
CA ILE A 237 16.60 18.37 -5.78
C ILE A 237 18.06 18.82 -5.94
N ASP A 238 18.80 18.15 -6.82
CA ASP A 238 20.16 18.59 -7.13
C ASP A 238 20.08 19.98 -7.76
N GLU A 239 20.63 20.99 -7.07
CA GLU A 239 20.52 22.41 -7.42
C GLU A 239 21.35 22.79 -8.66
N GLY A 240 21.97 21.82 -9.33
CA GLY A 240 22.80 22.01 -10.51
C GLY A 240 22.22 21.45 -11.80
N LEU A 241 20.92 21.23 -11.94
CA LEU A 241 20.32 20.73 -13.19
C LEU A 241 20.05 21.86 -14.20
N CYS A 242 20.20 21.54 -15.48
CA CYS A 242 19.94 22.44 -16.59
C CYS A 242 18.47 22.84 -16.61
N GLU A 243 18.26 24.15 -16.77
CA GLU A 243 16.95 24.76 -16.76
C GLU A 243 16.36 24.96 -18.17
N GLY A 244 17.12 24.60 -19.20
CA GLY A 244 16.75 24.83 -20.59
C GLY A 244 15.42 24.18 -20.96
N ARG A 245 14.60 24.91 -21.71
CA ARG A 245 13.36 24.40 -22.30
C ARG A 245 13.68 23.24 -23.23
N LEU A 246 12.89 22.17 -23.14
CA LEU A 246 12.87 21.15 -24.18
C LEU A 246 11.97 21.65 -25.31
N LYS A 247 12.43 21.53 -26.54
CA LYS A 247 11.70 21.90 -27.75
C LYS A 247 11.52 20.66 -28.61
N LEU A 248 10.31 20.49 -29.14
CA LEU A 248 10.05 19.52 -30.20
C LEU A 248 10.42 20.19 -31.52
N MET A 249 11.30 19.56 -32.28
CA MET A 249 11.85 20.08 -33.53
C MET A 249 11.56 19.10 -34.66
N GLU A 250 11.32 19.62 -35.86
CA GLU A 250 11.18 18.85 -37.09
C GLU A 250 12.50 18.83 -37.87
N ASP A 251 12.93 17.66 -38.31
CA ASP A 251 14.12 17.50 -39.14
C ASP A 251 13.81 17.75 -40.63
N ALA A 252 14.86 17.77 -41.47
CA ALA A 252 14.71 18.02 -42.91
C ALA A 252 13.91 16.94 -43.66
N PHE A 253 13.63 15.80 -43.02
CA PHE A 253 12.86 14.68 -43.57
C PHE A 253 11.44 14.61 -42.99
N GLY A 254 11.03 15.59 -42.18
CA GLY A 254 9.73 15.63 -41.51
C GLY A 254 9.63 14.74 -40.27
N GLY A 255 10.76 14.23 -39.77
CA GLY A 255 10.86 13.49 -38.52
C GLY A 255 10.93 14.43 -37.32
N TYR A 256 10.35 14.03 -36.19
CA TYR A 256 10.40 14.83 -34.96
C TYR A 256 11.47 14.33 -33.99
N TYR A 257 12.14 15.27 -33.34
CA TYR A 257 13.11 15.02 -32.27
C TYR A 257 12.97 16.06 -31.15
N ILE A 258 13.43 15.73 -29.94
CA ILE A 258 13.39 16.66 -28.80
C ILE A 258 14.80 17.14 -28.49
N GLN A 259 14.94 18.45 -28.35
CA GLN A 259 16.21 19.11 -28.11
C GLN A 259 16.09 20.13 -26.97
N CYS A 260 17.05 20.10 -26.05
CA CYS A 260 17.23 21.19 -25.09
C CYS A 260 17.62 22.48 -25.81
N GLU A 261 17.04 23.62 -25.45
CA GLU A 261 17.39 24.91 -26.06
C GLU A 261 18.86 25.31 -25.84
N HIS A 262 19.50 24.77 -24.80
CA HIS A 262 20.92 24.96 -24.53
C HIS A 262 21.82 23.96 -25.26
N TYR A 263 21.27 23.10 -26.12
CA TYR A 263 22.07 22.18 -26.91
C TYR A 263 22.96 22.96 -27.88
N PRO A 264 24.29 22.93 -27.70
CA PRO A 264 25.20 23.69 -28.55
C PRO A 264 25.43 22.93 -29.87
N PRO A 265 25.39 23.61 -31.03
CA PRO A 265 25.69 22.97 -32.30
C PRO A 265 27.17 22.56 -32.45
N GLU A 266 28.08 23.24 -31.74
CA GLU A 266 29.54 23.11 -31.92
C GLU A 266 30.29 22.52 -30.70
N SER A 267 29.61 22.22 -29.59
CA SER A 267 30.25 21.79 -28.33
C SER A 267 29.85 20.35 -27.93
N VAL A 268 30.38 19.88 -26.80
CA VAL A 268 30.15 18.52 -26.28
C VAL A 268 28.64 18.29 -26.14
N ARG A 269 28.16 17.18 -26.72
CA ARG A 269 26.73 16.79 -26.82
C ARG A 269 26.16 16.30 -25.49
N ASP A 270 26.36 17.06 -24.42
CA ASP A 270 25.99 16.62 -23.09
C ASP A 270 24.55 16.99 -22.72
N HIS A 271 23.93 17.90 -23.48
CA HIS A 271 22.51 18.23 -23.35
C HIS A 271 21.62 17.21 -24.09
N ARG A 272 20.44 16.91 -23.54
CA ARG A 272 19.52 15.90 -24.08
C ARG A 272 19.11 16.22 -25.52
N ILE A 273 19.45 15.29 -26.41
CA ILE A 273 18.75 15.07 -27.67
C ILE A 273 18.12 13.69 -27.59
N SER A 274 16.79 13.62 -27.63
CA SER A 274 16.13 12.36 -27.88
C SER A 274 16.11 12.14 -29.39
N GLY A 275 16.60 10.99 -29.85
CA GLY A 275 16.52 10.61 -31.26
C GLY A 275 15.09 10.34 -31.72
N SER A 276 14.96 9.70 -32.88
CA SER A 276 13.70 9.36 -33.55
C SER A 276 12.58 8.95 -32.61
N LEU A 277 11.44 9.66 -32.68
CA LEU A 277 10.24 9.43 -31.87
C LEU A 277 9.31 8.35 -32.46
N GLN A 278 9.85 7.39 -33.22
CA GLN A 278 9.08 6.36 -33.93
C GLN A 278 8.23 5.45 -33.01
N GLU A 279 8.57 5.35 -31.72
CA GLU A 279 7.80 4.58 -30.74
C GLU A 279 6.81 5.41 -29.93
N SER A 280 6.51 6.64 -30.37
CA SER A 280 5.58 7.54 -29.69
C SER A 280 4.58 8.14 -30.67
N ASP A 281 3.37 8.39 -30.18
CA ASP A 281 2.36 9.15 -30.92
C ASP A 281 2.81 10.60 -31.00
N THR A 282 3.29 11.00 -32.19
CA THR A 282 3.83 12.34 -32.41
C THR A 282 2.76 13.40 -32.22
N ASN A 283 1.50 13.16 -32.62
CA ASN A 283 0.43 14.16 -32.44
C ASN A 283 0.16 14.41 -30.96
N HIS A 284 0.23 13.35 -30.15
CA HIS A 284 0.08 13.45 -28.71
C HIS A 284 1.24 14.14 -28.02
N LEU A 285 2.45 14.07 -28.59
CA LEU A 285 3.60 14.85 -28.12
C LEU A 285 3.54 16.31 -28.58
N ILE A 286 3.09 16.60 -29.80
CA ILE A 286 3.02 17.97 -30.33
C ILE A 286 2.10 18.84 -29.47
N ALA A 287 0.90 18.35 -29.16
CA ALA A 287 -0.12 19.11 -28.42
C ALA A 287 0.41 19.78 -27.13
N PRO A 288 1.08 19.06 -26.19
CA PRO A 288 1.63 19.69 -25.00
C PRO A 288 2.88 20.57 -25.25
N PHE A 289 3.64 20.38 -26.33
CA PHE A 289 4.76 21.28 -26.68
C PHE A 289 4.27 22.60 -27.29
N ASP A 290 3.15 22.57 -28.01
CA ASP A 290 2.54 23.76 -28.62
C ASP A 290 1.52 24.46 -27.71
N ASN A 291 1.29 23.93 -26.50
CA ASN A 291 0.22 24.34 -25.59
C ASN A 291 -1.19 24.28 -26.22
N ASP A 292 -1.41 23.32 -27.14
CA ASP A 292 -2.71 23.07 -27.77
C ASP A 292 -3.56 22.15 -26.88
N GLN A 293 -4.28 22.77 -25.94
CA GLN A 293 -5.15 22.05 -25.01
C GLN A 293 -6.34 21.37 -25.71
N GLU A 294 -6.85 21.94 -26.81
CA GLU A 294 -7.99 21.38 -27.54
C GLU A 294 -7.59 20.08 -28.24
N ALA A 295 -6.42 20.05 -28.88
CA ALA A 295 -5.87 18.83 -29.47
C ALA A 295 -5.60 17.75 -28.41
N LEU A 296 -5.02 18.14 -27.27
CA LEU A 296 -4.76 17.22 -26.16
C LEU A 296 -6.07 16.62 -25.62
N ASP A 297 -7.09 17.44 -25.38
CA ASP A 297 -8.40 17.00 -24.90
C ASP A 297 -9.08 16.05 -25.90
N ALA A 298 -8.98 16.34 -27.20
CA ALA A 298 -9.52 15.47 -28.25
C ALA A 298 -8.83 14.09 -28.30
N ILE A 299 -7.51 14.05 -28.10
CA ILE A 299 -6.73 12.80 -28.04
C ILE A 299 -7.12 12.00 -26.79
N GLU A 300 -7.21 12.65 -25.63
CA GLU A 300 -7.59 12.00 -24.37
C GLU A 300 -9.05 11.50 -24.39
N GLU A 301 -9.96 12.24 -25.01
CA GLU A 301 -11.35 11.84 -25.18
C GLU A 301 -11.47 10.62 -26.11
N LYS A 302 -10.70 10.61 -27.19
CA LYS A 302 -10.61 9.45 -28.08
C LYS A 302 -10.04 8.23 -27.34
N ALA A 303 -8.96 8.39 -26.57
CA ALA A 303 -8.41 7.33 -25.74
C ALA A 303 -9.47 6.79 -24.75
N ARG A 304 -10.20 7.70 -24.09
CA ARG A 304 -11.29 7.35 -23.16
C ARG A 304 -12.38 6.55 -23.82
N SER A 305 -12.78 6.91 -25.03
CA SER A 305 -13.79 6.16 -25.82
C SER A 305 -13.33 4.74 -26.16
N CYS A 306 -12.02 4.52 -26.23
CA CYS A 306 -11.40 3.22 -26.41
C CYS A 306 -11.11 2.48 -25.08
N GLY A 307 -11.49 3.06 -23.94
CA GLY A 307 -11.35 2.47 -22.61
C GLY A 307 -10.02 2.71 -21.91
N TYR A 308 -9.07 3.44 -22.51
CA TYR A 308 -7.76 3.75 -21.91
C TYR A 308 -7.50 5.27 -21.82
N GLY A 309 -6.37 5.68 -21.24
CA GLY A 309 -5.95 7.09 -21.18
C GLY A 309 -6.29 7.81 -19.87
N GLY A 310 -5.81 9.04 -19.74
CA GLY A 310 -5.79 9.79 -18.49
C GLY A 310 -7.16 10.15 -17.93
N LEU A 311 -8.19 10.20 -18.79
CA LEU A 311 -9.58 10.50 -18.44
C LEU A 311 -10.40 9.26 -18.04
N THR A 312 -9.83 8.06 -18.10
CA THR A 312 -10.54 6.84 -17.66
C THR A 312 -10.56 6.71 -16.15
N ALA A 313 -11.55 5.98 -15.65
CA ALA A 313 -11.71 5.75 -14.22
C ALA A 313 -10.47 5.01 -13.68
N CYS A 314 -9.73 5.67 -12.78
CA CYS A 314 -8.50 5.11 -12.23
C CYS A 314 -8.81 4.23 -11.00
N PRO A 315 -8.52 2.93 -11.00
CA PRO A 315 -8.81 2.04 -9.87
C PRO A 315 -7.80 2.18 -8.73
N TYR A 316 -6.85 3.11 -8.82
CA TYR A 316 -5.73 3.19 -7.89
C TYR A 316 -6.18 3.60 -6.49
N THR A 317 -5.93 2.71 -5.55
CA THR A 317 -6.16 2.92 -4.11
C THR A 317 -4.94 2.49 -3.32
N THR A 318 -4.68 3.18 -2.21
CA THR A 318 -3.60 2.83 -1.30
C THR A 318 -3.95 3.22 0.13
N ASN A 319 -3.16 2.79 1.10
CA ASN A 319 -3.39 3.11 2.50
C ASN A 319 -3.15 4.59 2.78
N SER A 320 -3.90 5.17 3.72
CA SER A 320 -3.64 6.54 4.18
C SER A 320 -2.24 6.73 4.76
N THR A 321 -1.68 5.68 5.37
CA THR A 321 -0.30 5.69 5.89
C THR A 321 0.77 5.64 4.80
N SER A 322 0.38 5.43 3.54
CA SER A 322 1.32 5.30 2.43
C SER A 322 2.19 6.55 2.25
N LYS A 323 3.48 6.27 2.06
CA LYS A 323 4.46 6.94 1.19
C LYS A 323 3.91 7.94 0.17
N ARG A 324 2.96 7.46 -0.59
CA ARG A 324 2.66 8.00 -1.90
C ARG A 324 1.71 9.19 -1.80
N VAL A 325 2.06 10.26 -2.51
CA VAL A 325 1.27 11.49 -2.63
C VAL A 325 0.57 11.55 -3.99
N ILE A 326 1.18 11.00 -5.03
CA ILE A 326 0.68 11.05 -6.41
C ILE A 326 0.29 9.66 -6.93
N CYS A 327 -0.74 9.61 -7.78
CA CYS A 327 -1.13 8.39 -8.46
C CYS A 327 0.01 7.82 -9.33
N PRO A 328 0.35 6.52 -9.23
CA PRO A 328 1.39 5.91 -10.05
C PRO A 328 0.92 5.55 -11.46
N TYR A 329 -0.39 5.60 -11.72
CA TYR A 329 -0.92 5.35 -13.05
C TYR A 329 -0.55 6.49 -13.99
N THR A 330 -0.45 6.14 -15.26
CA THR A 330 -0.13 7.05 -16.35
C THR A 330 -1.29 8.04 -16.53
N HIS A 331 -1.09 9.27 -16.05
CA HIS A 331 -1.99 10.39 -16.29
C HIS A 331 -1.16 11.50 -16.95
N VAL A 332 -1.77 12.28 -17.85
CA VAL A 332 -1.14 13.49 -18.42
C VAL A 332 -0.60 14.40 -17.31
N ASN A 333 -1.40 14.57 -16.25
CA ASN A 333 -1.05 15.32 -15.05
C ASN A 333 -1.26 14.44 -13.80
N PRO A 334 -0.22 13.73 -13.31
CA PRO A 334 -0.34 12.77 -12.21
C PRO A 334 -0.99 13.38 -10.96
N PRO A 335 -2.26 13.06 -10.64
CA PRO A 335 -2.98 13.81 -9.62
C PRO A 335 -2.50 13.47 -8.21
N THR A 336 -2.64 14.44 -7.30
CA THR A 336 -2.48 14.21 -5.87
C THR A 336 -3.61 13.31 -5.37
N LEU A 337 -3.26 12.26 -4.64
CA LEU A 337 -4.20 11.30 -4.09
C LEU A 337 -5.08 11.95 -3.02
N HIS A 338 -6.39 11.78 -3.16
CA HIS A 338 -7.37 12.25 -2.20
C HIS A 338 -7.43 11.28 -1.01
N ARG A 339 -7.26 11.80 0.20
CA ARG A 339 -7.43 11.04 1.44
C ARG A 339 -8.90 10.94 1.84
N ILE A 340 -9.38 9.71 2.01
CA ILE A 340 -10.68 9.40 2.60
C ILE A 340 -10.46 9.02 4.08
N PRO A 341 -10.90 9.84 5.04
CA PRO A 341 -10.76 9.54 6.47
C PRO A 341 -11.65 8.35 6.88
N CYS A 342 -11.29 7.69 7.97
CA CYS A 342 -12.09 6.59 8.53
C CYS A 342 -12.39 6.85 10.00
N ALA A 343 -13.63 6.57 10.40
CA ALA A 343 -14.07 6.64 11.80
C ALA A 343 -13.92 5.31 12.54
N ALA A 344 -13.57 4.23 11.85
CA ALA A 344 -13.49 2.89 12.44
C ALA A 344 -12.44 2.80 13.55
N LYS A 345 -12.83 2.18 14.67
CA LYS A 345 -12.04 2.06 15.90
C LYS A 345 -11.83 0.60 16.25
N PHE A 346 -10.67 0.32 16.82
CA PHE A 346 -10.26 -0.99 17.31
C PHE A 346 -9.81 -0.84 18.75
N ILE A 347 -10.59 -1.36 19.68
CA ILE A 347 -10.30 -1.33 21.12
C ILE A 347 -9.90 -2.73 21.54
N MET A 348 -8.66 -2.90 21.96
CA MET A 348 -8.11 -4.18 22.38
C MET A 348 -8.10 -4.23 23.91
N TYR A 349 -8.55 -5.34 24.46
CA TYR A 349 -8.49 -5.67 25.87
C TYR A 349 -7.60 -6.91 26.04
N ILE A 350 -6.44 -6.69 26.66
CA ILE A 350 -5.44 -7.75 26.91
C ILE A 350 -5.38 -7.95 28.43
N PRO A 351 -5.74 -9.11 28.99
CA PRO A 351 -5.61 -9.38 30.41
C PRO A 351 -4.19 -9.11 30.93
N LEU A 352 -4.08 -8.59 32.15
CA LEU A 352 -2.77 -8.39 32.79
C LEU A 352 -2.05 -9.72 33.07
N ASP A 353 -2.82 -10.79 33.30
CA ASP A 353 -2.31 -12.15 33.47
C ASP A 353 -3.00 -13.11 32.49
N LEU A 354 -2.27 -13.47 31.43
CA LEU A 354 -2.74 -14.40 30.40
C LEU A 354 -2.77 -15.86 30.88
N ASN A 355 -2.09 -16.21 31.99
CA ASN A 355 -2.16 -17.56 32.53
C ASN A 355 -3.50 -17.82 33.22
N ILE A 356 -4.08 -16.77 33.83
CA ILE A 356 -5.39 -16.83 34.47
C ILE A 356 -6.51 -16.71 33.44
N CYS A 357 -6.36 -15.79 32.48
CA CYS A 357 -7.34 -15.57 31.42
C CYS A 357 -6.65 -15.57 30.05
N PRO A 358 -6.58 -16.73 29.37
CA PRO A 358 -5.90 -16.86 28.08
C PRO A 358 -6.75 -16.32 26.92
N ASN A 359 -7.63 -15.36 27.18
CA ASN A 359 -8.53 -14.81 26.18
C ASN A 359 -8.17 -13.34 25.92
N VAL A 360 -8.10 -12.95 24.64
CA VAL A 360 -7.91 -11.55 24.24
C VAL A 360 -9.13 -11.09 23.45
N ALA A 361 -9.65 -9.91 23.77
CA ALA A 361 -10.81 -9.35 23.08
C ALA A 361 -10.45 -8.11 22.26
N ILE A 362 -11.00 -8.01 21.05
CA ILE A 362 -10.86 -6.85 20.16
C ILE A 362 -12.26 -6.39 19.74
N LEU A 363 -12.64 -5.19 20.15
CA LEU A 363 -13.87 -4.54 19.74
C LEU A 363 -13.63 -3.66 18.52
N CYS A 364 -14.33 -3.95 17.43
CA CYS A 364 -14.27 -3.22 16.17
C CYS A 364 -15.55 -2.40 15.97
N GLN A 365 -15.47 -1.07 15.94
CA GLN A 365 -16.63 -0.19 15.87
C GLN A 365 -16.62 0.69 14.62
N HIS A 366 -17.81 1.05 14.16
CA HIS A 366 -18.11 1.82 12.96
C HIS A 366 -17.79 1.10 11.65
N GLU A 367 -18.45 1.54 10.57
CA GLU A 367 -18.17 1.11 9.21
C GLU A 367 -16.95 1.82 8.61
N HIS A 368 -16.43 1.26 7.52
CA HIS A 368 -15.33 1.82 6.76
C HIS A 368 -15.87 2.53 5.51
N PRO A 369 -15.86 3.88 5.46
CA PRO A 369 -16.40 4.66 4.33
C PRO A 369 -15.39 4.82 3.18
N HIS A 370 -14.55 3.82 2.96
CA HIS A 370 -13.44 3.86 2.01
C HIS A 370 -13.27 2.48 1.37
N PRO A 371 -12.60 2.37 0.22
CA PRO A 371 -12.38 1.07 -0.40
C PRO A 371 -11.47 0.22 0.51
N ILE A 372 -11.60 -1.11 0.42
CA ILE A 372 -10.83 -2.04 1.25
C ILE A 372 -9.32 -1.72 1.08
N PRO A 373 -8.63 -1.28 2.13
CA PRO A 373 -7.23 -0.89 2.03
C PRO A 373 -6.38 -2.11 1.66
N THR A 374 -5.28 -1.88 0.95
CA THR A 374 -4.27 -2.94 0.77
C THR A 374 -3.68 -3.32 2.14
N PRO A 375 -3.24 -4.57 2.37
CA PRO A 375 -2.62 -4.93 3.64
C PRO A 375 -1.50 -3.95 4.00
N SER A 376 -1.60 -3.30 5.17
CA SER A 376 -0.62 -2.29 5.58
C SER A 376 0.68 -2.88 6.15
N LYS A 377 0.62 -4.16 6.49
CA LYS A 377 1.72 -4.98 7.00
C LYS A 377 1.46 -6.44 6.66
N THR A 378 2.51 -7.23 6.67
CA THR A 378 2.43 -8.69 6.57
C THR A 378 2.11 -9.28 7.95
N PRO A 379 1.07 -10.12 8.09
CA PRO A 379 0.82 -10.83 9.34
C PRO A 379 2.05 -11.64 9.79
N PRO A 380 2.37 -11.70 11.09
CA PRO A 380 3.54 -12.42 11.59
C PRO A 380 3.63 -13.88 11.12
N ALA A 381 2.52 -14.62 11.08
CA ALA A 381 2.51 -16.01 10.59
C ALA A 381 2.99 -16.12 9.13
N VAL A 382 2.53 -15.20 8.27
CA VAL A 382 2.95 -15.14 6.86
C VAL A 382 4.42 -14.70 6.75
N ALA A 383 4.85 -13.75 7.58
CA ALA A 383 6.24 -13.31 7.62
C ALA A 383 7.20 -14.45 8.03
N CYS A 384 6.85 -15.21 9.07
CA CYS A 384 7.60 -16.39 9.51
C CYS A 384 7.72 -17.41 8.35
N ALA A 385 6.61 -17.70 7.66
CA ALA A 385 6.63 -18.63 6.53
C ALA A 385 7.52 -18.20 5.37
N ILE A 386 7.50 -16.90 5.03
CA ILE A 386 8.41 -16.32 4.03
C ILE A 386 9.86 -16.47 4.49
N LEU A 387 10.13 -16.26 5.77
CA LEU A 387 11.48 -16.34 6.33
C LEU A 387 11.99 -17.77 6.40
N ASP A 388 11.15 -18.73 6.79
CA ASP A 388 11.47 -20.16 6.73
C ASP A 388 11.75 -20.60 5.29
N THR A 389 10.96 -20.09 4.34
CA THR A 389 11.17 -20.32 2.91
C THR A 389 12.51 -19.76 2.46
N LEU A 390 12.87 -18.53 2.85
CA LEU A 390 14.18 -17.96 2.55
C LEU A 390 15.31 -18.78 3.17
N LEU A 391 15.20 -19.18 4.44
CA LEU A 391 16.21 -19.98 5.12
C LEU A 391 16.43 -21.34 4.44
N SER A 392 15.36 -21.96 3.92
CA SER A 392 15.45 -23.22 3.19
C SER A 392 16.18 -23.13 1.84
N MET A 393 16.38 -21.92 1.30
CA MET A 393 17.15 -21.70 0.06
C MET A 393 18.67 -21.68 0.29
N GLY A 394 19.13 -21.66 1.55
CA GLY A 394 20.55 -21.78 1.89
C GLY A 394 21.43 -20.71 1.23
N SER A 395 22.42 -21.14 0.44
CA SER A 395 23.39 -20.26 -0.23
C SER A 395 22.77 -19.36 -1.29
N ASP A 396 21.63 -19.75 -1.87
CA ASP A 396 21.02 -19.03 -2.98
C ASP A 396 20.49 -17.66 -2.53
N VAL A 397 20.21 -17.51 -1.23
CA VAL A 397 19.75 -16.27 -0.60
C VAL A 397 20.65 -15.08 -0.91
N ALA A 398 21.96 -15.28 -0.99
CA ALA A 398 22.91 -14.22 -1.26
C ALA A 398 22.72 -13.54 -2.63
N THR A 399 22.10 -14.25 -3.59
CA THR A 399 21.90 -13.76 -4.96
C THR A 399 20.42 -13.53 -5.30
N LEU A 400 19.54 -13.65 -4.30
CA LEU A 400 18.11 -13.49 -4.48
C LEU A 400 17.75 -12.03 -4.74
N THR A 401 17.28 -11.77 -5.95
CA THR A 401 16.43 -10.61 -6.25
C THR A 401 14.96 -11.00 -6.04
N PRO A 402 14.03 -10.06 -5.83
CA PRO A 402 12.60 -10.39 -5.72
C PRO A 402 12.08 -11.24 -6.88
N ARG A 403 12.52 -10.96 -8.12
CA ARG A 403 12.19 -11.76 -9.29
C ARG A 403 12.71 -13.20 -9.18
N ARG A 404 13.98 -13.38 -8.78
CA ARG A 404 14.57 -14.72 -8.58
C ARG A 404 13.88 -15.46 -7.45
N PHE A 405 13.51 -14.78 -6.37
CA PHE A 405 12.76 -15.37 -5.25
C PHE A 405 11.41 -15.93 -5.72
N MET A 406 10.63 -15.16 -6.48
CA MET A 406 9.33 -15.61 -6.98
C MET A 406 9.44 -16.76 -7.99
N GLN A 407 10.55 -16.86 -8.70
CA GLN A 407 10.82 -17.92 -9.68
C GLN A 407 11.50 -19.16 -9.06
N HIS A 408 12.02 -19.03 -7.84
CA HIS A 408 12.77 -20.09 -7.17
C HIS A 408 11.89 -21.34 -6.96
N PRO A 409 12.40 -22.56 -7.21
CA PRO A 409 11.62 -23.79 -7.09
C PRO A 409 10.92 -23.95 -5.74
N VAL A 410 11.61 -23.61 -4.65
CA VAL A 410 11.06 -23.68 -3.28
C VAL A 410 9.86 -22.74 -3.11
N THR A 411 9.99 -21.47 -3.53
CA THR A 411 8.88 -20.50 -3.46
C THR A 411 7.70 -20.96 -4.31
N ARG A 412 7.95 -21.46 -5.52
CA ARG A 412 6.90 -21.98 -6.40
C ARG A 412 6.21 -23.21 -5.80
N ALA A 413 6.95 -24.07 -5.10
CA ALA A 413 6.38 -25.21 -4.39
C ALA A 413 5.52 -24.74 -3.20
N MET A 414 5.96 -23.72 -2.46
CA MET A 414 5.19 -23.12 -1.37
C MET A 414 3.88 -22.50 -1.89
N LEU A 415 3.93 -21.70 -2.96
CA LEU A 415 2.77 -21.00 -3.53
C LEU A 415 1.76 -21.91 -4.26
N ARG A 416 2.12 -23.16 -4.55
CA ARG A 416 1.23 -24.16 -5.17
C ARG A 416 0.45 -24.99 -4.16
N LYS A 417 0.90 -25.01 -2.91
CA LYS A 417 0.17 -25.57 -1.77
C LYS A 417 -0.87 -24.56 -1.33
#